data_AF-A0A7C1GAV2-F1
#
_entry.id   AF-A0A7C1GAV2-F1
#
_cell.length_a   1.000
_cell.length_b   1.000
_cell.length_c   1.000
_cell.angle_alpha   90.00
_cell.angle_beta   90.00
_cell.angle_gamma   90.00
#
_symmetry.space_group_name_H-M   'P 1'
#
loop_
_entity.id
_entity.type
_entity.pdbx_description
1 polymer ?
#
loop_
_entity_poly.entity_id
_entity_poly.type
_entity_poly.pdbx_seq_one_letter_code
_entity_poly.pdbx_strand_id
1 'polypeptide(L)'
;MAENRQTFRVSQKTEIDSVKRQIDFQIEKTDKEARITLQIQEDSKRVLNISVYKTAVEESAENKYYKFTINIDSALKNFRVELATEILDLTRIDFNWFTMPERTLAKLIEERGLEYVVKQFTMDLLIFIETGVGIKQ
;
A
#
# COMPACT_ATOMS: atom_id res chain seq x y z
N MET A 1 -19.76 9.96 16.21
CA MET A 1 -18.66 9.14 16.75
C MET A 1 -17.42 9.47 15.94
N ALA A 2 -16.31 9.84 16.58
CA ALA A 2 -15.08 10.16 15.86
C ALA A 2 -14.49 8.86 15.31
N GLU A 3 -14.19 8.83 14.01
CA GLU A 3 -13.56 7.70 13.35
C GLU A 3 -12.11 7.55 13.86
N ASN A 4 -11.75 6.38 14.39
CA ASN A 4 -10.41 6.15 14.92
C ASN A 4 -9.45 5.93 13.75
N ARG A 5 -8.84 7.02 13.27
CA ARG A 5 -7.89 7.00 12.15
C ARG A 5 -6.46 6.92 12.67
N GLN A 6 -5.77 5.85 12.31
CA GLN A 6 -4.34 5.68 12.51
C GLN A 6 -3.59 5.98 11.21
N THR A 7 -2.43 6.62 11.29
CA THR A 7 -1.63 6.98 10.12
C THR A 7 -0.16 6.84 10.44
N PHE A 8 0.49 5.92 9.74
CA PHE A 8 1.93 5.79 9.69
C PHE A 8 2.45 6.42 8.41
N ARG A 9 3.47 7.28 8.50
CA ARG A 9 4.09 7.89 7.33
C ARG A 9 5.59 8.01 7.51
N VAL A 10 6.33 7.65 6.47
CA VAL A 10 7.76 7.89 6.31
C VAL A 10 8.00 8.62 4.99
N SER A 11 8.90 9.59 5.02
CA SER A 11 9.33 10.32 3.84
C SER A 11 10.85 10.36 3.84
N GLN A 12 11.46 10.04 2.70
CA GLN A 12 12.89 10.21 2.48
C GLN A 12 13.12 11.13 1.28
N LYS A 13 14.06 12.07 1.44
CA LYS A 13 14.53 12.93 0.35
C LYS A 13 15.94 12.53 -0.01
N THR A 14 16.22 12.41 -1.29
CA THR A 14 17.54 12.08 -1.84
C THR A 14 17.82 12.95 -3.05
N GLU A 15 19.08 13.27 -3.30
CA GLU A 15 19.50 13.96 -4.51
C GLU A 15 20.55 13.10 -5.22
N ILE A 16 20.26 12.72 -6.46
CA ILE A 16 21.14 11.90 -7.31
C ILE A 16 21.18 12.57 -8.67
N ASP A 17 22.38 12.83 -9.19
CA ASP A 17 22.58 13.49 -10.50
C ASP A 17 21.76 14.79 -10.67
N SER A 18 21.72 15.62 -9.62
CA SER A 18 20.93 16.85 -9.52
C SER A 18 19.40 16.68 -9.57
N VAL A 19 18.89 15.45 -9.61
CA VAL A 19 17.46 15.16 -9.50
C VAL A 19 17.08 15.06 -8.03
N LYS A 20 16.16 15.92 -7.59
CA LYS A 20 15.63 15.89 -6.22
C LYS A 20 14.50 14.90 -6.16
N ARG A 21 14.75 13.74 -5.54
CA ARG A 21 13.77 12.68 -5.35
C ARG A 21 13.20 12.69 -3.94
N GLN A 22 11.89 12.53 -3.83
CA GLN A 22 11.18 12.27 -2.58
C GLN A 22 10.41 10.96 -2.69
N ILE A 23 10.61 10.08 -1.72
CA ILE A 23 9.88 8.82 -1.59
C ILE A 23 9.01 8.94 -0.34
N ASP A 24 7.70 8.86 -0.53
CA ASP A 24 6.71 8.83 0.55
C ASP A 24 6.10 7.43 0.62
N PHE A 25 6.13 6.82 1.80
CA PHE A 25 5.40 5.60 2.10
C PHE A 25 4.46 5.85 3.27
N GLN A 26 3.19 5.53 3.08
CA GLN A 26 2.13 5.84 4.05
C GLN A 26 1.18 4.67 4.19
N ILE A 27 0.77 4.41 5.43
CA ILE A 27 -0.26 3.43 5.77
C ILE A 27 -1.31 4.16 6.61
N GLU A 28 -2.56 4.12 6.17
CA GLU A 28 -3.71 4.66 6.88
C GLU A 28 -4.67 3.54 7.20
N LYS A 29 -5.25 3.60 8.39
CA LYS A 29 -6.16 2.59 8.91
C LYS A 29 -7.31 3.26 9.63
N THR A 30 -8.52 2.83 9.34
CA THR A 30 -9.72 3.08 10.12
C THR A 30 -10.34 1.73 10.50
N ASP A 31 -11.45 1.74 11.22
CA ASP A 31 -12.14 0.51 11.60
C ASP A 31 -12.70 -0.26 10.38
N LYS A 32 -12.89 0.41 9.23
CA LYS A 32 -13.55 -0.16 8.04
C LYS A 32 -12.67 -0.17 6.79
N GLU A 33 -11.67 0.69 6.75
CA GLU A 33 -10.83 0.90 5.58
C GLU A 33 -9.36 0.91 5.96
N ALA A 34 -8.52 0.41 5.06
CA ALA A 34 -7.09 0.59 5.17
C ALA A 34 -6.49 0.92 3.81
N ARG A 35 -5.44 1.74 3.81
CA ARG A 35 -4.76 2.19 2.60
C ARG A 35 -3.26 2.15 2.78
N ILE A 36 -2.55 1.55 1.83
CA ILE A 36 -1.10 1.73 1.67
C ILE A 36 -0.89 2.63 0.45
N THR A 37 0.01 3.60 0.55
CA THR A 37 0.40 4.47 -0.56
C THR A 37 1.92 4.56 -0.63
N LEU A 38 2.48 4.24 -1.79
CA LEU A 38 3.85 4.53 -2.17
C LEU A 38 3.83 5.60 -3.26
N GLN A 39 4.44 6.75 -2.99
CA GLN A 39 4.55 7.83 -3.94
C GLN A 39 6.01 8.20 -4.13
N ILE A 40 6.42 8.36 -5.39
CA ILE A 40 7.73 8.88 -5.76
C ILE A 40 7.54 10.18 -6.52
N GLN A 41 8.26 11.22 -6.08
CA GLN A 41 8.33 12.51 -6.74
C GLN A 41 9.77 12.79 -7.17
N GLU A 42 9.94 13.39 -8.33
CA GLU A 42 11.21 13.92 -8.85
C GLU A 42 11.00 15.38 -9.25
N ASP A 43 11.84 16.28 -8.72
CA ASP A 43 11.73 17.73 -8.92
C ASP A 43 10.31 18.27 -8.67
N SER A 44 9.69 17.79 -7.59
CA SER A 44 8.31 18.10 -7.15
C SER A 44 7.21 17.61 -8.10
N LYS A 45 7.54 16.80 -9.11
CA LYS A 45 6.56 16.14 -9.99
C LYS A 45 6.39 14.69 -9.56
N ARG A 46 5.14 14.23 -9.44
CA ARG A 46 4.85 12.83 -9.14
C ARG A 46 5.20 11.97 -10.35
N VAL A 47 6.08 10.98 -10.16
CA VAL A 47 6.54 10.07 -11.23
C VAL A 47 5.97 8.66 -11.07
N LEU A 48 5.63 8.27 -9.84
CA LEU A 48 4.98 7.01 -9.51
C LEU A 48 4.01 7.22 -8.34
N ASN A 49 2.85 6.59 -8.43
CA ASN A 49 1.94 6.42 -7.31
C ASN A 49 1.36 5.01 -7.36
N ILE A 50 1.58 4.26 -6.29
CA ILE A 50 0.94 2.96 -6.06
C ILE A 50 0.10 3.10 -4.81
N SER A 51 -1.19 2.77 -4.91
CA SER A 51 -2.05 2.69 -3.74
C SER A 51 -2.83 1.38 -3.71
N VAL A 52 -2.92 0.80 -2.52
CA VAL A 52 -3.70 -0.40 -2.23
C VAL A 52 -4.74 -0.01 -1.21
N TYR A 53 -6.00 -0.12 -1.57
CA TYR A 53 -7.15 0.08 -0.72
C TYR A 53 -7.68 -1.27 -0.28
N LYS A 54 -8.04 -1.39 0.99
CA LYS A 54 -8.76 -2.51 1.59
C LYS A 54 -10.02 -1.95 2.22
N THR A 55 -11.18 -2.40 1.76
CA THR A 55 -12.48 -1.98 2.27
C THR A 55 -13.26 -3.21 2.72
N ALA A 56 -13.80 -3.18 3.94
CA ALA A 56 -14.73 -4.21 4.39
C ALA A 56 -16.04 -4.09 3.60
N VAL A 57 -16.50 -5.19 2.98
CA VAL A 57 -17.70 -5.17 2.14
C VAL A 57 -18.91 -5.66 2.92
N GLU A 58 -18.80 -6.78 3.66
CA GLU A 58 -19.82 -7.28 4.61
C GLU A 58 -19.15 -8.13 5.72
N GLU A 59 -19.54 -7.93 6.98
CA GLU A 59 -19.23 -8.84 8.09
C GLU A 59 -20.41 -9.82 8.26
N SER A 60 -20.26 -11.05 7.78
CA SER A 60 -21.09 -12.14 8.30
C SER A 60 -20.49 -12.60 9.63
N ALA A 61 -21.31 -13.15 10.54
CA ALA A 61 -20.85 -13.56 11.87
C ALA A 61 -19.67 -14.56 11.86
N GLU A 62 -19.42 -15.24 10.73
CA GLU A 62 -18.40 -16.29 10.60
C GLU A 62 -17.29 -15.95 9.60
N ASN A 63 -17.48 -15.00 8.67
CA ASN A 63 -16.49 -14.65 7.63
C ASN A 63 -16.40 -13.14 7.41
N LYS A 64 -15.16 -12.65 7.21
CA LYS A 64 -14.89 -11.27 6.80
C LYS A 64 -14.66 -11.21 5.28
N TYR A 65 -15.38 -10.30 4.63
CA TYR A 65 -15.23 -10.06 3.20
C TYR A 65 -14.55 -8.72 2.95
N TYR A 66 -13.48 -8.74 2.15
CA TYR A 66 -12.69 -7.55 1.82
C TYR A 66 -12.62 -7.34 0.32
N LYS A 67 -12.80 -6.09 -0.09
CA LYS A 67 -12.48 -5.65 -1.44
C LYS A 67 -11.12 -4.94 -1.42
N PHE A 68 -10.27 -5.35 -2.35
CA PHE A 68 -9.00 -4.70 -2.61
C PHE A 68 -9.06 -3.95 -3.93
N THR A 69 -8.65 -2.68 -3.91
CA THR A 69 -8.45 -1.89 -5.12
C THR A 69 -7.01 -1.42 -5.17
N ILE A 70 -6.30 -1.79 -6.23
CA ILE A 70 -4.91 -1.43 -6.47
C ILE A 70 -4.90 -0.42 -7.63
N ASN A 71 -4.31 0.74 -7.38
CA ASN A 71 -4.10 1.78 -8.39
C ASN A 71 -2.61 1.99 -8.60
N ILE A 72 -2.16 1.92 -9.85
CA ILE A 72 -0.78 2.19 -10.25
C ILE A 72 -0.80 3.28 -11.33
N ASP A 73 -0.20 4.42 -11.02
CA ASP A 73 -0.06 5.57 -11.92
C ASP A 73 1.43 5.89 -12.09
N SER A 74 1.91 5.91 -13.33
CA SER A 74 3.31 6.23 -13.64
C SER A 74 3.42 7.23 -14.78
N ALA A 75 4.00 8.39 -14.47
CA ALA A 75 4.30 9.41 -15.47
C ALA A 75 5.51 9.04 -16.36
N LEU A 76 6.43 8.20 -15.87
CA LEU A 76 7.62 7.79 -16.63
C LEU A 76 7.28 6.95 -17.87
N LYS A 77 6.21 6.15 -17.78
CA LYS A 77 5.76 5.26 -18.84
C LYS A 77 4.38 5.63 -19.38
N ASN A 78 3.83 6.78 -18.99
CA ASN A 78 2.50 7.27 -19.38
C ASN A 78 1.42 6.18 -19.33
N PHE A 79 1.33 5.43 -18.22
CA PHE A 79 0.28 4.43 -18.05
C PHE A 79 -0.38 4.55 -16.68
N ARG A 80 -1.66 4.17 -16.66
CA ARG A 80 -2.48 4.03 -15.47
C ARG A 80 -3.12 2.66 -15.50
N VAL A 81 -2.97 1.91 -14.42
CA VAL A 81 -3.58 0.60 -14.20
C VAL A 81 -4.40 0.67 -12.93
N GLU A 82 -5.64 0.19 -13.01
CA GLU A 82 -6.53 -0.01 -11.88
C GLU A 82 -6.96 -1.47 -11.87
N LEU A 83 -6.75 -2.14 -10.74
CA LEU A 83 -7.09 -3.54 -10.53
C LEU A 83 -7.98 -3.61 -9.30
N ALA A 84 -9.19 -4.14 -9.46
CA ALA A 84 -10.07 -4.45 -8.34
C ALA A 84 -10.18 -5.96 -8.19
N THR A 85 -10.04 -6.45 -6.97
CA THR A 85 -10.26 -7.85 -6.63
C THR A 85 -11.03 -7.94 -5.33
N GLU A 86 -11.86 -8.97 -5.20
CA GLU A 86 -12.63 -9.20 -3.98
C GLU A 86 -12.21 -10.53 -3.38
N ILE A 87 -11.80 -10.49 -2.11
CA ILE A 87 -11.24 -11.62 -1.39
C ILE A 87 -12.14 -11.94 -0.20
N LEU A 88 -12.57 -13.19 -0.13
CA LEU A 88 -13.15 -13.76 1.07
C LEU A 88 -11.99 -14.19 1.98
N ASP A 89 -11.98 -13.75 3.24
CA ASP A 89 -10.95 -14.06 4.23
C ASP A 89 -11.00 -15.53 4.68
N LEU A 90 -10.80 -16.46 3.72
CA LEU A 90 -10.65 -17.88 3.96
C LEU A 90 -9.17 -18.28 4.03
N THR A 91 -8.27 -17.46 3.46
CA THR A 91 -6.88 -17.83 3.18
C THR A 91 -5.84 -16.88 3.78
N ARG A 92 -6.25 -15.77 4.43
CA ARG A 92 -5.35 -14.70 4.91
C ARG A 92 -4.38 -14.14 3.85
N ILE A 93 -4.71 -14.23 2.56
CA ILE A 93 -3.92 -13.57 1.50
C ILE A 93 -4.24 -12.08 1.57
N ASP A 94 -3.49 -11.36 2.39
CA ASP A 94 -3.62 -9.93 2.64
C ASP A 94 -2.24 -9.30 2.87
N PHE A 95 -2.18 -7.98 2.81
CA PHE A 95 -1.02 -7.18 3.16
C PHE A 95 -0.89 -7.11 4.69
N ASN A 96 0.11 -7.82 5.24
CA ASN A 96 0.45 -7.75 6.68
C ASN A 96 0.70 -6.33 7.18
N TRP A 97 1.04 -5.39 6.29
CA TRP A 97 1.15 -3.96 6.55
C TRP A 97 -0.10 -3.37 7.26
N PHE A 98 -1.30 -3.86 6.96
CA PHE A 98 -2.54 -3.38 7.57
C PHE A 98 -2.68 -3.80 9.03
N THR A 99 -2.14 -4.95 9.43
CA THR A 99 -2.22 -5.45 10.81
C THR A 99 -0.94 -5.19 11.60
N MET A 100 0.17 -4.85 10.93
CA MET A 100 1.45 -4.60 11.58
C MET A 100 1.38 -3.38 12.52
N PRO A 101 1.85 -3.51 13.78
CA PRO A 101 1.94 -2.38 14.71
C PRO A 101 2.90 -1.29 14.21
N GLU A 102 2.56 -0.02 14.44
CA GLU A 102 3.39 1.12 14.00
C GLU A 102 4.82 1.07 14.55
N ARG A 103 5.00 0.65 15.81
CA ARG A 103 6.33 0.46 16.41
C ARG A 103 7.20 -0.56 15.66
N THR A 104 6.58 -1.59 15.08
CA THR A 104 7.28 -2.62 14.31
C THR A 104 7.69 -2.05 12.95
N LEU A 105 6.83 -1.26 12.32
CA LEU A 105 7.13 -0.55 11.08
C LEU A 105 8.25 0.48 11.28
N ALA A 106 8.20 1.26 12.36
CA ALA A 106 9.24 2.24 12.70
C ALA A 106 10.60 1.54 12.90
N LYS A 107 10.64 0.48 13.71
CA LYS A 107 11.85 -0.31 13.92
C LYS A 107 12.40 -0.91 12.63
N LEU A 108 11.54 -1.42 11.74
CA LEU A 108 11.96 -1.97 10.45
C LEU A 108 12.66 -0.91 9.58
N ILE A 109 12.14 0.32 9.57
CA ILE A 109 12.75 1.44 8.84
C ILE A 109 14.07 1.87 9.48
N GLU A 110 14.13 1.96 10.80
CA GLU A 110 15.37 2.30 11.51
C GLU A 110 16.48 1.28 11.23
N GLU A 111 16.16 -0.02 11.20
CA GLU A 111 17.14 -1.10 11.02
C GLU A 111 17.52 -1.36 9.56
N ARG A 112 16.60 -1.15 8.61
CA ARG A 112 16.76 -1.57 7.20
C ARG A 112 16.63 -0.46 6.18
N GLY A 113 16.14 0.71 6.58
CA GLY A 113 15.88 1.85 5.70
C GLY A 113 14.58 1.76 4.90
N LEU A 114 14.17 2.89 4.32
CA LEU A 114 12.95 3.00 3.52
C LEU A 114 13.03 2.17 2.22
N GLU A 115 14.20 2.06 1.61
CA GLU A 115 14.40 1.26 0.40
C GLU A 115 14.00 -0.21 0.62
N TYR A 116 14.38 -0.79 1.76
CA TYR A 116 13.97 -2.15 2.14
C TYR A 116 12.46 -2.27 2.25
N VAL A 117 11.80 -1.30 2.89
CA VAL A 117 10.34 -1.27 3.03
C VAL A 117 9.65 -1.20 1.67
N VAL A 118 10.11 -0.32 0.78
CA VAL A 118 9.60 -0.21 -0.59
C VAL A 118 9.76 -1.52 -1.35
N LYS A 119 10.92 -2.17 -1.23
CA LYS A 119 11.18 -3.47 -1.86
C LYS A 119 10.22 -4.55 -1.36
N GLN A 120 10.04 -4.67 -0.04
CA GLN A 120 9.13 -5.65 0.55
C GLN A 120 7.68 -5.39 0.12
N PHE A 121 7.21 -4.14 0.19
CA PHE A 121 5.87 -3.78 -0.26
C PHE A 121 5.65 -4.14 -1.74
N THR A 122 6.64 -3.86 -2.60
CA THR A 122 6.56 -4.21 -4.03
C THR A 122 6.49 -5.72 -4.24
N MET A 123 7.26 -6.50 -3.49
CA MET A 123 7.19 -7.97 -3.54
C MET A 123 5.83 -8.50 -3.10
N ASP A 124 5.31 -8.01 -1.98
CA ASP A 124 3.99 -8.40 -1.47
C ASP A 124 2.89 -8.07 -2.48
N LEU A 125 2.98 -6.90 -3.14
CA LEU A 125 2.05 -6.52 -4.19
C LEU A 125 2.09 -7.47 -5.39
N LEU A 126 3.28 -7.85 -5.85
CA LEU A 126 3.44 -8.81 -6.95
C LEU A 126 2.85 -10.17 -6.58
N ILE A 127 3.18 -10.70 -5.39
CA ILE A 127 2.64 -11.96 -4.88
C ILE A 127 1.11 -11.89 -4.79
N PHE A 128 0.57 -10.79 -4.27
CA PHE A 128 -0.87 -10.59 -4.16
C PHE A 128 -1.54 -10.59 -5.55
N ILE A 129 -0.94 -9.90 -6.53
CA ILE A 129 -1.43 -9.90 -7.90
C ILE A 129 -1.31 -11.28 -8.54
N GLU A 130 -0.27 -12.05 -8.28
CA GLU A 130 -0.08 -13.40 -8.86
C GLU A 130 -1.00 -14.46 -8.23
N THR A 131 -1.25 -14.38 -6.92
CA THR A 131 -1.99 -15.39 -6.15
C THR A 131 -3.48 -15.07 -5.99
N GLY A 132 -3.86 -13.79 -6.04
CA GLY A 132 -5.22 -13.29 -5.82
C GLY A 132 -6.06 -13.12 -7.08
N VAL A 133 -5.66 -13.72 -8.22
CA VAL A 133 -6.39 -13.64 -9.50
C VAL A 133 -7.64 -14.51 -9.49
N GLY A 134 -8.63 -14.10 -8.71
CA GLY A 134 -10.03 -14.14 -9.13
C GLY A 134 -10.42 -12.77 -9.68
N ILE A 135 -9.75 -12.30 -10.75
CA ILE A 135 -10.11 -11.03 -11.40
C ILE A 135 -11.53 -11.20 -11.95
N LYS A 136 -12.52 -10.61 -11.29
CA LYS A 136 -13.79 -10.29 -11.96
C LYS A 136 -13.53 -9.06 -12.82
N GLN A 137 -13.36 -9.29 -14.12
CA GLN A 137 -13.51 -8.24 -15.13
C GLN A 137 -14.98 -7.88 -15.28
#